data_AF-A0A968WUM4-F1
#
_entry.id   AF-A0A968WUM4-F1
#
_cell.length_a   1.000
_cell.length_b   1.000
_cell.length_c   1.000
_cell.angle_alpha   90.00
_cell.angle_beta   90.00
_cell.angle_gamma   90.00
#
_symmetry.space_group_name_H-M   'P 1'
#
loop_
_entity.id
_entity.type
_entity.pdbx_description
1 polymer ?
#
loop_
_entity_poly.entity_id
_entity_poly.type
_entity_poly.pdbx_seq_one_letter_code
_entity_poly.pdbx_strand_id
1 'polypeptide(L)'
;MNTKPDEETLALWLDDELVGDDLAAVEAWAMTQPEQIQARAEIRSWRKTMSSALPASEEPPYPDFFNHKILQAVREPISQPVAPVKKSFSWRHLLMPVAAGVGMALTFLAGKNSKANISNEVEYANIPRAIPVAEPVLYTPEIGVNADWFASEQASASVIVLNGVAAIPDTMDFSKTVYLPTESEIDSTVQLEAESTTESAP
;
A
#
# COMPACT_ATOMS: atom_id res chain seq x y z
N MET A 1 7.37 28.15 32.87
CA MET A 1 8.13 26.88 32.98
C MET A 1 8.08 26.24 31.61
N ASN A 2 9.22 25.98 30.98
CA ASN A 2 9.29 25.44 29.61
C ASN A 2 9.68 23.96 29.68
N THR A 3 8.76 23.15 30.19
CA THR A 3 8.92 21.69 30.28
C THR A 3 8.63 21.08 28.91
N LYS A 4 9.38 20.04 28.54
CA LYS A 4 9.09 19.26 27.32
C LYS A 4 7.62 18.77 27.39
N PRO A 5 6.80 18.99 26.35
CA PRO A 5 5.45 18.44 26.31
C PRO A 5 5.49 16.92 26.27
N ASP A 6 4.38 16.29 26.66
CA ASP A 6 4.24 14.84 26.57
C ASP A 6 4.31 14.37 25.11
N GLU A 7 4.74 13.12 24.90
CA GLU A 7 4.97 12.60 23.55
C GLU A 7 3.68 12.48 22.74
N GLU A 8 2.56 12.19 23.39
CA GLU A 8 1.24 12.17 22.77
C GLU A 8 0.81 13.58 22.32
N THR A 9 0.98 14.58 23.18
CA THR A 9 0.67 15.99 22.86
C THR A 9 1.56 16.51 21.72
N LEU A 10 2.83 16.10 21.70
CA LEU A 10 3.76 16.46 20.62
C LEU A 10 3.35 15.81 19.30
N ALA A 11 2.92 14.55 19.31
CA ALA A 11 2.44 13.86 18.10
C ALA A 11 1.20 14.56 17.51
N LEU A 12 0.21 14.87 18.35
CA LEU A 12 -0.99 15.61 17.92
C LEU A 12 -0.66 17.00 17.38
N TRP A 13 0.35 17.67 17.95
CA TRP A 13 0.82 18.96 17.45
C TRP A 13 1.51 18.86 16.08
N LEU A 14 2.32 17.82 15.87
CA LEU A 14 2.94 17.54 14.56
C LEU A 14 1.89 17.22 13.49
N ASP A 15 0.79 16.57 13.88
CA ASP A 15 -0.29 16.22 12.97
C ASP A 15 -1.29 17.35 12.69
N ASP A 16 -1.17 18.50 13.36
CA ASP A 16 -2.11 19.63 13.32
C ASP A 16 -3.49 19.32 13.92
N GLU A 17 -3.55 18.33 14.81
CA GLU A 17 -4.79 17.93 15.52
C GLU A 17 -4.92 18.56 16.91
N LEU A 18 -3.83 19.15 17.43
CA LEU A 18 -3.86 19.84 18.72
C LEU A 18 -4.57 21.19 18.61
N VAL A 19 -5.46 21.50 19.57
CA VAL A 19 -6.30 22.72 19.56
C VAL A 19 -6.29 23.39 20.94
N GLY A 20 -6.53 24.70 20.98
CA GLY A 20 -6.76 25.44 22.22
C GLY A 20 -5.48 25.80 22.96
N ASP A 21 -5.56 25.81 24.30
CA ASP A 21 -4.49 26.28 25.18
C ASP A 21 -3.23 25.39 25.11
N ASP A 22 -3.41 24.09 24.86
CA ASP A 22 -2.31 23.14 24.72
C ASP A 22 -1.46 23.42 23.47
N LEU A 23 -2.09 23.84 22.37
CA LEU A 23 -1.37 24.29 21.18
C LEU A 23 -0.51 25.51 21.50
N ALA A 24 -1.05 26.51 22.20
CA ALA A 24 -0.30 27.71 22.54
C ALA A 24 0.91 27.40 23.44
N ALA A 25 0.74 26.45 24.37
CA ALA A 25 1.81 25.99 25.24
C ALA A 25 2.91 25.25 24.45
N VAL A 26 2.54 24.32 23.57
CA VAL A 26 3.49 23.57 22.73
C VAL A 26 4.18 24.48 21.72
N GLU A 27 3.49 25.46 21.14
CA GLU A 27 4.10 26.43 20.22
C GLU A 27 5.10 27.34 20.93
N ALA A 28 4.80 27.83 22.12
CA ALA A 28 5.75 28.60 22.93
C ALA A 28 7.01 27.77 23.26
N TRP A 29 6.85 26.48 23.53
CA TRP A 29 7.98 25.56 23.70
C TRP A 29 8.73 25.32 22.38
N ALA A 30 8.03 25.06 21.28
CA ALA A 30 8.60 24.74 19.97
C ALA A 30 9.41 25.89 19.38
N MET A 31 9.07 27.16 19.70
CA MET A 31 9.89 28.33 19.32
C MET A 31 11.31 28.28 19.88
N THR A 32 11.56 27.49 20.92
CA THR A 32 12.90 27.24 21.46
C THR A 32 13.62 26.05 20.81
N GLN A 33 12.93 25.30 19.94
CA GLN A 33 13.40 24.06 19.32
C GLN A 33 13.21 24.12 17.79
N PRO A 34 14.17 24.67 17.03
CA PRO A 34 14.02 24.85 15.58
C PRO A 34 13.86 23.52 14.82
N GLU A 35 14.44 22.43 15.33
CA GLU A 35 14.29 21.09 14.76
C GLU A 35 12.83 20.63 14.74
N GLN A 36 12.05 20.93 15.78
CA GLN A 36 10.64 20.55 15.87
C GLN A 36 9.77 21.35 14.89
N ILE A 37 10.09 22.62 14.68
CA ILE A 37 9.41 23.47 13.68
C ILE A 37 9.71 22.94 12.28
N GLN A 38 10.95 22.54 12.01
CA GLN A 38 11.34 21.97 10.73
C GLN A 38 10.62 20.62 10.48
N ALA A 39 10.61 19.73 11.47
CA ALA A 39 9.90 18.45 11.37
C ALA A 39 8.41 18.64 11.06
N ARG A 40 7.73 19.58 11.72
CA ARG A 40 6.33 19.92 11.44
C ARG A 40 6.14 20.45 10.00
N ALA A 41 7.06 21.29 9.52
CA ALA A 41 7.00 21.80 8.15
C ALA A 41 7.20 20.68 7.10
N GLU A 42 8.12 19.75 7.36
CA GLU A 42 8.37 18.58 6.52
C GLU A 42 7.13 17.69 6.44
N ILE A 43 6.50 17.36 7.57
CA ILE A 43 5.26 16.56 7.63
C ILE A 43 4.14 17.22 6.82
N ARG A 44 3.93 18.53 6.99
CA ARG A 44 2.94 19.28 6.21
C ARG A 44 3.23 19.28 4.71
N SER A 45 4.50 19.42 4.33
CA SER A 45 4.92 19.38 2.93
C SER A 45 4.67 18.01 2.29
N TRP A 46 4.94 16.93 3.04
CA TRP A 46 4.69 15.56 2.61
C TRP A 46 3.17 15.29 2.49
N ARG A 47 2.37 15.69 3.48
CA ARG A 47 0.91 15.57 3.43
C ARG A 47 0.31 16.31 2.23
N LYS A 48 0.80 17.52 1.94
CA LYS A 48 0.40 18.29 0.75
C LYS A 48 0.79 17.61 -0.56
N THR A 49 1.97 17.00 -0.61
CA THR A 49 2.44 16.25 -1.79
C THR A 49 1.60 15.00 -2.02
N MET A 50 1.28 14.28 -0.95
CA MET A 50 0.41 13.11 -1.01
C MET A 50 -1.01 13.49 -1.42
N SER A 51 -1.59 14.55 -0.84
CA SER A 51 -2.94 14.99 -1.21
C SER A 51 -3.04 15.56 -2.62
N SER A 52 -1.95 16.11 -3.18
CA SER A 52 -1.93 16.56 -4.58
C SER A 52 -1.76 15.41 -5.58
N ALA A 53 -1.18 14.29 -5.16
CA ALA A 53 -0.99 13.10 -5.98
C ALA A 53 -2.22 12.18 -5.95
N LEU A 54 -3.02 12.24 -4.88
CA LEU A 54 -4.25 11.48 -4.77
C LEU A 54 -5.36 12.18 -5.56
N PRO A 55 -6.06 11.48 -6.47
CA PRO A 55 -7.25 12.05 -7.09
C PRO A 55 -8.28 12.41 -6.02
N ALA A 56 -9.05 13.47 -6.25
CA ALA A 56 -10.21 13.76 -5.44
C ALA A 56 -11.05 12.48 -5.37
N SER A 57 -11.48 12.09 -4.17
CA SER A 57 -12.15 10.81 -3.92
C SER A 57 -13.37 10.67 -4.83
N GLU A 58 -13.20 10.03 -5.98
CA GLU A 58 -14.29 9.58 -6.84
C GLU A 58 -14.87 8.35 -6.19
N GLU A 59 -16.16 8.40 -5.87
CA GLU A 59 -16.87 7.24 -5.36
C GLU A 59 -16.77 6.13 -6.41
N PRO A 60 -16.24 4.93 -6.06
CA PRO A 60 -16.15 3.86 -7.03
C PRO A 60 -17.56 3.58 -7.55
N PRO A 61 -17.74 3.28 -8.85
CA PRO A 61 -19.07 3.19 -9.48
C PRO A 61 -20.01 2.13 -8.86
N TYR A 62 -19.52 1.30 -7.93
CA TYR A 62 -20.31 0.31 -7.18
C TYR A 62 -19.83 0.22 -5.71
N PRO A 63 -20.11 1.22 -4.85
CA PRO A 63 -19.64 1.22 -3.48
C PRO A 63 -20.19 0.03 -2.68
N ASP A 64 -21.44 -0.36 -2.95
CA ASP A 64 -22.09 -1.51 -2.31
C ASP A 64 -21.40 -2.84 -2.64
N PHE A 65 -20.89 -3.02 -3.86
CA PHE A 65 -20.21 -4.26 -4.24
C PHE A 65 -18.87 -4.41 -3.51
N PHE A 66 -18.11 -3.32 -3.37
CA PHE A 66 -16.89 -3.30 -2.57
C PHE A 66 -17.19 -3.59 -1.10
N ASN A 67 -18.22 -2.95 -0.53
CA ASN A 67 -18.64 -3.18 0.84
C ASN A 67 -19.09 -4.64 1.06
N HIS A 68 -19.82 -5.22 0.11
CA HIS A 68 -20.22 -6.63 0.16
C HIS A 68 -19.01 -7.58 0.14
N LYS A 69 -17.98 -7.30 -0.68
CA LYS A 69 -16.73 -8.08 -0.68
C LYS A 69 -15.97 -7.98 0.63
N ILE A 70 -15.87 -6.79 1.21
CA ILE A 70 -15.23 -6.59 2.52
C ILE A 70 -15.99 -7.36 3.60
N LEU A 71 -17.31 -7.26 3.62
CA LEU A 71 -18.15 -7.99 4.56
C LEU A 71 -18.02 -9.50 4.39
N GLN A 72 -17.93 -10.00 3.16
CA GLN A 72 -17.67 -11.40 2.90
C GLN A 72 -16.29 -11.84 3.40
N ALA A 73 -15.24 -11.06 3.13
CA ALA A 73 -13.87 -11.34 3.58
C ALA A 73 -13.73 -11.31 5.11
N VAL A 74 -14.50 -10.46 5.80
CA VAL A 74 -14.55 -10.44 7.27
C VAL A 74 -15.33 -11.65 7.81
N ARG A 75 -16.37 -12.09 7.11
CA ARG A 75 -17.25 -13.19 7.54
C ARG A 75 -16.69 -14.57 7.26
N GLU A 76 -15.90 -14.71 6.20
CA GLU A 76 -15.17 -15.92 5.84
C GLU A 76 -13.74 -15.82 6.39
N PRO A 77 -13.46 -16.33 7.60
CA PRO A 77 -12.08 -16.42 8.06
C PRO A 77 -11.33 -17.30 7.06
N ILE A 78 -10.31 -16.74 6.41
CA ILE A 78 -9.40 -17.47 5.52
C ILE A 78 -8.91 -18.67 6.31
N SER A 79 -9.44 -19.85 5.98
CA SER A 79 -8.97 -21.10 6.56
C SER A 79 -7.53 -21.25 6.13
N GLN A 80 -6.60 -20.89 7.01
CA GLN A 80 -5.18 -21.10 6.77
C GLN A 80 -5.01 -22.59 6.48
N PRO A 81 -4.49 -22.98 5.30
CA PRO A 81 -4.23 -24.36 5.03
C PRO A 81 -3.20 -24.83 6.06
N VAL A 82 -3.64 -25.68 6.99
CA VAL A 82 -2.78 -26.27 8.00
C VAL A 82 -1.81 -27.16 7.24
N ALA A 83 -0.61 -26.66 6.99
CA ALA A 83 0.45 -27.44 6.37
C ALA A 83 0.66 -28.72 7.20
N PRO A 84 0.73 -29.91 6.57
CA PRO A 84 0.94 -31.15 7.32
C PRO A 84 2.31 -31.10 7.99
N VAL A 85 2.33 -30.97 9.32
CA VAL A 85 3.55 -30.99 10.12
C VAL A 85 4.14 -32.40 10.06
N LYS A 86 5.10 -32.62 9.15
CA LYS A 86 5.96 -33.79 9.18
C LYS A 86 6.87 -33.67 10.40
N LYS A 87 6.55 -34.38 11.49
CA LYS A 87 7.44 -34.52 12.65
C LYS A 87 8.66 -35.34 12.26
N SER A 88 9.75 -34.69 11.84
CA SER A 88 11.05 -35.35 11.78
C SER A 88 11.67 -35.34 13.18
N PHE A 89 11.88 -36.52 13.74
CA PHE A 89 12.62 -36.69 14.99
C PHE A 89 14.10 -36.37 14.74
N SER A 90 14.52 -35.15 15.09
CA SER A 90 15.88 -34.66 14.85
C SER A 90 16.76 -34.90 16.09
N TRP A 91 17.72 -35.82 16.00
CA TRP A 91 18.76 -36.03 17.01
C TRP A 91 19.72 -34.83 17.18
N ARG A 92 19.53 -33.72 16.44
CA ARG A 92 20.39 -32.52 16.52
C ARG A 92 20.30 -31.75 17.84
N HIS A 93 19.26 -31.97 18.65
CA HIS A 93 19.10 -31.28 19.93
C HIS A 93 20.11 -31.71 21.00
N LEU A 94 20.84 -32.82 20.80
CA LEU A 94 21.84 -33.31 21.76
C LEU A 94 23.18 -32.54 21.73
N LEU A 95 23.42 -31.69 20.73
CA LEU A 95 24.70 -30.97 20.54
C LEU A 95 24.60 -29.45 20.70
N MET A 96 23.43 -28.92 21.12
CA MET A 96 23.18 -27.48 21.12
C MET A 96 23.90 -26.64 22.21
N PRO A 97 24.41 -27.14 23.36
CA PRO A 97 24.97 -26.23 24.37
C PRO A 97 26.39 -25.73 24.06
N VAL A 98 27.12 -26.30 23.08
CA VAL A 98 28.50 -25.89 22.78
C VAL A 98 28.58 -24.76 21.75
N ALA A 99 27.61 -24.65 20.83
CA ALA A 99 27.62 -23.63 19.77
C ALA A 99 27.27 -22.22 20.26
N ALA A 100 26.46 -22.09 21.32
CA ALA A 100 26.04 -20.80 21.86
C ALA A 100 27.19 -20.00 22.51
N GLY A 101 28.21 -20.69 23.07
CA GLY A 101 29.34 -20.03 23.74
C GLY A 101 30.35 -19.37 22.80
N VAL A 102 30.59 -19.94 21.62
CA VAL A 102 31.58 -19.41 20.66
C VAL A 102 31.06 -18.16 19.93
N GLY A 103 29.74 -18.10 19.64
CA GLY A 103 29.13 -16.94 19.00
C GLY A 103 29.17 -15.66 19.86
N MET A 104 29.02 -15.78 21.18
CA MET A 104 29.11 -14.63 22.09
C MET A 104 30.53 -14.10 22.25
N ALA A 105 31.55 -14.97 22.23
CA ALA A 105 32.95 -14.54 22.29
C ALA A 105 33.39 -13.76 21.03
N LEU A 106 32.93 -14.18 19.84
CA LEU A 106 33.25 -13.50 18.58
C LEU A 106 32.57 -12.14 18.45
N THR A 107 31.31 -12.01 18.89
CA THR A 107 30.58 -10.73 18.85
C THR A 107 31.15 -9.70 19.83
N PHE A 108 31.63 -10.13 21.01
CA PHE A 108 32.30 -9.24 21.97
C PHE A 108 33.69 -8.76 21.50
N LEU A 109 34.45 -9.61 20.79
CA LEU A 109 35.76 -9.24 20.26
C LEU A 109 35.65 -8.29 19.05
N ALA A 110 34.63 -8.45 18.21
CA ALA A 110 34.36 -7.54 17.09
C ALA A 110 33.90 -6.15 17.53
N GLY A 111 33.17 -6.04 18.66
CA GLY A 111 32.69 -4.76 19.19
C GLY A 111 33.75 -3.86 19.83
N LYS A 112 34.90 -4.41 20.25
CA LYS A 112 35.94 -3.65 20.99
C LYS A 112 36.77 -2.70 20.11
N ASN A 113 36.77 -2.89 18.78
CA ASN A 113 37.55 -2.07 17.85
C ASN A 113 36.70 -1.04 17.07
N SER A 114 35.38 -1.04 17.21
CA SER A 114 34.49 -0.14 16.47
C SER A 114 34.21 1.15 17.25
N LYS A 115 35.22 2.04 17.29
CA LYS A 115 35.00 3.49 17.46
C LYS A 115 35.33 4.19 16.14
N ALA A 116 34.43 4.09 15.16
CA ALA A 116 34.27 5.02 14.04
C ALA A 116 33.17 4.52 13.10
N ASN A 117 32.33 5.45 12.63
CA ASN A 117 31.27 5.28 11.63
C ASN A 117 30.00 4.54 12.07
N ILE A 118 29.17 5.28 12.81
CA ILE A 118 27.71 5.11 12.75
C ILE A 118 27.25 5.79 11.46
N SER A 119 27.36 5.07 10.35
CA SER A 119 26.53 5.28 9.17
C SER A 119 25.41 4.25 9.26
N ASN A 120 24.34 4.62 9.95
CA ASN A 120 23.10 3.86 9.99
C ASN A 120 22.40 4.00 8.63
N GLU A 121 22.87 3.27 7.62
CA GLU A 121 21.93 2.71 6.65
C GLU A 121 21.35 1.46 7.30
N VAL A 122 20.15 1.61 7.86
CA VAL A 122 19.32 0.46 8.21
C VAL A 122 18.94 -0.18 6.89
N GLU A 123 19.71 -1.19 6.50
CA GLU A 123 19.38 -2.10 5.41
C GLU A 123 18.04 -2.75 5.75
N TYR A 124 16.95 -2.26 5.14
CA TYR A 124 15.65 -2.93 5.11
C TYR A 124 15.77 -4.20 4.25
N ALA A 125 16.51 -5.20 4.74
CA ALA A 125 16.74 -6.48 4.07
C ALA A 125 15.59 -7.49 4.23
N ASN A 126 14.45 -7.09 4.79
CA ASN A 126 13.31 -7.99 5.00
C ASN A 126 11.94 -7.33 4.85
N ILE A 127 11.80 -6.44 3.87
CA ILE A 127 10.52 -6.39 3.16
C ILE A 127 10.56 -7.64 2.27
N PRO A 128 9.60 -8.58 2.35
CA PRO A 128 9.47 -9.57 1.30
C PRO A 128 9.20 -8.77 0.03
N ARG A 129 10.26 -8.54 -0.77
CA ARG A 129 10.09 -8.15 -2.17
C ARG A 129 9.04 -9.10 -2.69
N ALA A 130 7.93 -8.54 -3.19
CA ALA A 130 6.95 -9.32 -3.93
C ALA A 130 7.76 -10.27 -4.79
N ILE A 131 7.63 -11.58 -4.52
CA ILE A 131 8.33 -12.60 -5.31
C ILE A 131 8.08 -12.16 -6.74
N PRO A 132 9.12 -11.80 -7.53
CA PRO A 132 8.89 -11.56 -8.93
C PRO A 132 8.29 -12.87 -9.40
N VAL A 133 6.99 -12.86 -9.68
CA VAL A 133 6.32 -13.97 -10.34
C VAL A 133 6.95 -13.91 -11.72
N ALA A 134 8.11 -14.55 -11.85
CA ALA A 134 8.98 -14.50 -13.01
C ALA A 134 8.25 -15.06 -14.23
N GLU A 135 7.20 -15.84 -13.98
CA GLU A 135 6.37 -16.50 -14.96
C GLU A 135 4.89 -16.36 -14.55
N PRO A 136 4.05 -15.59 -15.27
CA PRO A 136 2.60 -15.62 -15.10
C PRO A 136 2.08 -17.06 -15.15
N VAL A 137 1.22 -17.41 -14.20
CA VAL A 137 0.52 -18.69 -14.20
C VAL A 137 -0.59 -18.63 -15.24
N LEU A 138 -0.43 -19.33 -16.36
CA LEU A 138 -1.48 -19.47 -17.36
C LEU A 138 -2.38 -20.65 -17.02
N TYR A 139 -3.69 -20.40 -17.04
CA TYR A 139 -4.71 -21.41 -16.85
C TYR A 139 -5.54 -21.54 -18.13
N THR A 140 -5.52 -22.74 -18.72
CA THR A 140 -6.35 -23.12 -19.87
C THR A 140 -7.35 -24.19 -19.43
N PRO A 141 -8.64 -23.86 -19.24
CA PRO A 141 -9.64 -24.83 -18.81
C PRO A 141 -9.99 -25.87 -19.89
N GLU A 142 -9.78 -25.50 -21.17
CA GLU A 142 -10.16 -26.33 -22.31
C GLU A 142 -9.10 -27.38 -22.66
N ILE A 143 -9.56 -28.63 -22.82
CA ILE A 143 -8.70 -29.75 -23.17
C ILE A 143 -8.26 -29.62 -24.63
N GLY A 144 -6.95 -29.57 -24.87
CA GLY A 144 -6.37 -29.44 -26.21
C GLY A 144 -6.00 -28.00 -26.61
N VAL A 145 -6.26 -27.03 -25.73
CA VAL A 145 -5.73 -25.66 -25.86
C VAL A 145 -4.47 -25.52 -25.01
N ASN A 146 -3.39 -25.02 -25.60
CA ASN A 146 -2.15 -24.70 -24.90
C ASN A 146 -1.94 -23.17 -24.94
N ALA A 147 -1.54 -22.57 -23.82
CA ALA A 147 -1.24 -21.16 -23.73
C ALA A 147 0.23 -20.94 -23.42
N ASP A 148 0.92 -20.26 -24.32
CA ASP A 148 2.30 -19.81 -24.14
C ASP A 148 2.31 -18.29 -23.93
N TRP A 149 3.31 -17.77 -23.23
CA TRP A 149 3.45 -16.33 -23.02
C TRP A 149 4.88 -15.88 -23.25
N PHE A 150 5.04 -14.62 -23.67
CA PHE A 150 6.32 -13.96 -23.71
C PHE A 150 6.15 -12.44 -23.51
N ALA A 151 7.18 -11.79 -22.97
CA ALA A 151 7.23 -10.34 -22.91
C ALA A 151 7.75 -9.79 -24.25
N SER A 152 6.99 -8.90 -24.90
CA SER A 152 7.43 -8.19 -26.11
C SER A 152 7.96 -6.82 -25.75
N GLU A 153 9.26 -6.60 -25.93
CA GLU A 153 9.89 -5.29 -25.76
C GLU A 153 9.40 -4.28 -26.80
N GLN A 154 9.15 -4.71 -28.04
CA GLN A 154 8.70 -3.81 -29.11
C GLN A 154 7.29 -3.25 -28.85
N ALA A 155 6.39 -4.07 -28.29
CA ALA A 155 5.03 -3.65 -27.95
C ALA A 155 4.89 -3.12 -26.52
N SER A 156 5.97 -3.17 -25.71
CA SER A 156 5.94 -2.88 -24.27
C SER A 156 4.79 -3.60 -23.55
N ALA A 157 4.51 -4.85 -23.93
CA ALA A 157 3.35 -5.61 -23.48
C ALA A 157 3.66 -7.11 -23.34
N SER A 158 2.89 -7.79 -22.48
CA SER A 158 2.90 -9.25 -22.37
C SER A 158 1.98 -9.85 -23.43
N VAL A 159 2.52 -10.74 -24.26
CA VAL A 159 1.79 -11.42 -25.33
C VAL A 159 1.46 -12.85 -24.88
N ILE A 160 0.20 -13.24 -25.01
CA ILE A 160 -0.29 -14.60 -24.74
C ILE A 160 -0.70 -15.22 -26.07
N VAL A 161 -0.13 -16.39 -26.39
CA VAL A 161 -0.39 -17.15 -27.61
C VAL A 161 -1.18 -18.39 -27.25
N LEU A 162 -2.36 -18.52 -27.83
CA LEU A 162 -3.22 -19.69 -27.65
C LEU A 162 -3.09 -20.63 -28.87
N ASN A 163 -2.62 -21.84 -28.63
CA ASN A 163 -2.51 -22.92 -29.60
C ASN A 163 -3.68 -23.89 -29.41
N GLY A 164 -4.26 -24.39 -30.50
CA GLY A 164 -5.38 -25.35 -30.45
C GLY A 164 -6.77 -24.72 -30.40
N VAL A 165 -6.87 -23.39 -30.56
CA VAL A 165 -8.16 -22.70 -30.76
C VAL A 165 -8.58 -22.78 -32.23
N ALA A 166 -9.89 -22.93 -32.47
CA ALA A 166 -10.43 -22.87 -33.83
C ALA A 166 -10.22 -21.47 -34.41
N ALA A 167 -9.89 -21.41 -35.70
CA ALA A 167 -9.77 -20.13 -36.40
C ALA A 167 -11.11 -19.40 -36.36
N ILE A 168 -11.05 -18.11 -36.05
CA ILE A 168 -12.20 -17.22 -36.11
C ILE A 168 -12.57 -17.04 -37.58
N PRO A 169 -13.80 -17.36 -38.01
CA PRO A 169 -14.21 -17.15 -39.39
C PRO A 169 -14.39 -15.66 -39.69
N ASP A 170 -14.07 -15.23 -40.91
CA ASP A 170 -14.20 -13.83 -41.36
C ASP A 170 -15.65 -13.31 -41.30
N THR A 171 -16.63 -14.21 -41.24
CA THR A 171 -18.05 -13.88 -41.10
C THR A 171 -18.48 -13.62 -39.65
N MET A 172 -17.57 -13.74 -38.67
CA MET A 172 -17.90 -13.56 -37.26
C MET A 172 -18.04 -12.07 -36.92
N ASP A 173 -19.21 -11.68 -36.44
CA ASP A 173 -19.51 -10.32 -36.01
C ASP A 173 -19.17 -10.13 -34.53
N PHE A 174 -18.21 -9.23 -34.25
CA PHE A 174 -17.81 -8.86 -32.88
C PHE A 174 -18.58 -7.66 -32.33
N SER A 175 -19.43 -7.01 -33.13
CA SER A 175 -20.08 -5.74 -32.77
C SER A 175 -20.94 -5.84 -31.50
N LYS A 176 -21.41 -7.04 -31.14
CA LYS A 176 -22.18 -7.28 -29.91
C LYS A 176 -21.33 -7.56 -28.67
N THR A 177 -20.06 -7.93 -28.85
CA THR A 177 -19.14 -8.28 -27.76
C THR A 177 -18.11 -7.19 -27.49
N VAL A 178 -18.00 -6.20 -28.37
CA VAL A 178 -17.19 -5.00 -28.11
C VAL A 178 -17.88 -4.18 -27.03
N TYR A 179 -17.26 -4.11 -25.86
CA TYR A 179 -17.60 -3.11 -24.86
C TYR A 179 -17.09 -1.76 -25.36
N LEU A 180 -18.01 -0.95 -25.89
CA LEU A 180 -17.76 0.47 -26.11
C LEU A 180 -18.11 1.18 -24.80
N PRO A 181 -17.18 1.87 -24.13
CA PRO A 181 -17.55 2.75 -23.03
C PRO A 181 -18.45 3.83 -23.60
N THR A 182 -19.75 3.70 -23.36
CA THR A 182 -20.74 4.72 -23.73
C THR A 182 -20.41 5.96 -22.90
N GLU A 183 -20.10 7.07 -23.54
CA GLU A 183 -20.08 8.37 -22.86
C GLU A 183 -21.45 8.54 -22.19
N SER A 184 -21.44 8.59 -20.87
CA SER A 184 -22.64 8.67 -20.03
C SER A 184 -23.50 9.87 -20.44
N GLU A 185 -24.79 9.63 -20.68
CA GLU A 185 -25.80 10.68 -20.77
C GLU A 185 -25.64 11.61 -19.57
N ILE A 186 -25.40 12.88 -19.87
CA ILE A 186 -25.32 13.95 -18.88
C ILE A 186 -26.72 14.10 -18.30
N ASP A 187 -26.91 13.61 -17.07
CA ASP A 187 -28.17 13.72 -16.34
C ASP A 187 -28.53 15.20 -16.18
N SER A 188 -29.53 15.64 -16.94
CA SER A 188 -29.96 17.04 -17.07
C SER A 188 -30.86 17.49 -15.92
N THR A 189 -30.72 16.91 -14.74
CA THR A 189 -31.55 17.24 -13.56
C THR A 189 -31.00 18.38 -12.71
N VAL A 190 -29.79 18.90 -12.97
CA VAL A 190 -29.24 20.08 -12.27
C VAL A 190 -29.49 21.36 -13.05
N GLN A 191 -30.76 21.73 -13.20
CA GLN A 191 -31.14 23.10 -13.57
C GLN A 191 -32.59 23.31 -13.15
N LEU A 192 -32.79 23.77 -11.91
CA LEU A 192 -33.89 24.62 -11.44
C LEU A 192 -33.76 24.74 -9.92
N GLU A 193 -33.06 25.78 -9.45
CA GLU A 193 -33.33 26.55 -8.22
C GLU A 193 -32.14 27.46 -7.90
N ALA A 194 -31.99 28.52 -8.68
CA ALA A 194 -31.12 29.63 -8.34
C ALA A 194 -31.76 30.95 -8.82
N GLU A 195 -32.98 31.24 -8.36
CA GLU A 195 -33.54 32.59 -8.47
C GLU A 195 -34.60 32.85 -7.40
N SER A 196 -34.18 33.22 -6.18
CA SER A 196 -34.94 34.13 -5.31
C SER A 196 -34.22 34.45 -3.99
N THR A 197 -33.08 35.15 -3.99
CA THR A 197 -32.68 35.91 -2.78
C THR A 197 -31.66 37.03 -3.05
N THR A 198 -32.10 38.19 -3.52
CA THR A 198 -31.59 39.54 -3.16
C THR A 198 -32.50 40.55 -3.87
N GLU A 199 -33.16 41.50 -3.21
CA GLU A 199 -32.60 42.83 -2.88
C GLU A 199 -33.69 43.60 -2.08
N SER A 200 -33.53 43.75 -0.75
CA SER A 200 -33.14 44.97 -0.02
C SER A 200 -34.01 46.22 -0.26
N ALA A 201 -34.79 46.58 0.77
CA ALA A 201 -35.29 47.95 1.00
C ALA A 201 -34.12 48.91 1.31
N PRO A 202 -34.26 50.23 1.08
CA PRO A 202 -34.98 51.10 2.03
C PRO A 202 -36.15 51.91 1.46
#